data_AF-A0A2W7U0P7-F1
#
_entry.id   AF-A0A2W7U0P7-F1
#
_cell.length_a   1.000
_cell.length_b   1.000
_cell.length_c   1.000
_cell.angle_alpha   90.00
_cell.angle_beta   90.00
_cell.angle_gamma   90.00
#
_symmetry.space_group_name_H-M   'P 1'
#
loop_
_entity.id
_entity.type
_entity.pdbx_description
1 polymer ?
#
loop_
_entity_poly.entity_id
_entity_poly.type
_entity_poly.pdbx_seq_one_letter_code
_entity_poly.pdbx_strand_id
1 'polypeptide(L)'
;MEKIDKSLKKLEIINQWISNCDTKSSFILTFFGVITTIIFTSNIGNEMIQSLSFSKASDIDWTSIKNFLCFIITISFFISATITLYQIYLTLIGRIDTKIYSQEKLNINSNIFFGTISAKTFKDYEIETNGEDNEKYLNDINSQIFINSNIVNEKFKYYNKSLLWSLITFGVFLIYILIK
;
A
#
# COMPACT_ATOMS: atom_id res chain seq x y z
N MET A 1 34.59 2.07 13.39
CA MET A 1 33.75 3.27 13.50
C MET A 1 33.24 3.72 12.14
N GLU A 2 34.09 4.12 11.19
CA GLU A 2 33.65 4.62 9.86
C GLU A 2 32.67 3.71 9.09
N LYS A 3 32.88 2.38 9.11
CA LYS A 3 31.96 1.42 8.45
C LYS A 3 30.57 1.40 9.11
N ILE A 4 30.53 1.45 10.44
CA ILE A 4 29.29 1.46 11.22
C ILE A 4 28.52 2.75 10.94
N ASP A 5 29.20 3.90 10.99
CA ASP A 5 28.58 5.20 10.72
C ASP A 5 27.99 5.29 9.31
N LYS A 6 28.70 4.76 8.31
CA LYS A 6 28.20 4.64 6.94
C LYS A 6 26.97 3.75 6.85
N SER A 7 26.96 2.61 7.56
CA SER A 7 25.80 1.70 7.57
C SER A 7 24.60 2.31 8.31
N LEU A 8 24.79 3.00 9.43
CA LEU A 8 23.72 3.70 10.14
C LEU A 8 23.07 4.77 9.25
N LYS A 9 23.87 5.58 8.53
CA LYS A 9 23.35 6.55 7.55
C LYS A 9 22.54 5.89 6.44
N LYS A 10 23.00 4.73 5.93
CA LYS A 10 22.23 3.97 4.93
C LYS A 10 20.90 3.49 5.49
N LEU A 11 20.89 2.95 6.71
CA LEU A 11 19.66 2.50 7.36
C LEU A 11 18.67 3.65 7.55
N GLU A 12 19.16 4.82 7.98
CA GLU A 12 18.36 6.04 8.08
C GLU A 12 17.73 6.44 6.73
N ILE A 13 18.53 6.47 5.66
CA ILE A 13 18.04 6.76 4.30
C ILE A 13 16.94 5.77 3.88
N ILE A 14 17.11 4.47 4.13
CA ILE A 14 16.09 3.47 3.80
C ILE A 14 14.81 3.69 4.61
N ASN A 15 14.91 3.99 5.91
CA ASN A 15 13.75 4.30 6.74
C ASN A 15 13.04 5.59 6.27
N GLN A 16 13.78 6.59 5.81
CA GLN A 16 13.20 7.78 5.17
C GLN A 16 12.45 7.43 3.88
N TRP A 17 12.96 6.51 3.07
CA TRP A 17 12.22 6.02 1.87
C TRP A 17 10.91 5.33 2.24
N ILE A 18 10.87 4.55 3.32
CA ILE A 18 9.64 3.94 3.84
C ILE A 18 8.64 5.04 4.21
N SER A 19 9.07 6.01 5.03
CA SER A 19 8.23 7.14 5.47
C SER A 19 7.71 7.97 4.30
N ASN A 20 8.55 8.22 3.29
CA ASN A 20 8.16 8.91 2.06
C ASN A 20 7.09 8.15 1.27
N CYS A 21 7.24 6.83 1.12
CA CYS A 21 6.25 5.99 0.45
C CYS A 21 4.91 6.01 1.19
N ASP A 22 4.93 5.88 2.51
CA ASP A 22 3.74 5.92 3.34
C ASP A 22 3.03 7.29 3.24
N THR A 23 3.79 8.38 3.30
CA THR A 23 3.27 9.75 3.14
C THR A 23 2.60 9.95 1.79
N LYS A 24 3.25 9.54 0.69
CA LYS A 24 2.67 9.62 -0.65
C LYS A 24 1.40 8.78 -0.78
N SER A 25 1.39 7.57 -0.21
CA SER A 25 0.22 6.70 -0.20
C SER A 25 -0.94 7.33 0.59
N SER A 26 -0.67 7.96 1.73
CA SER A 26 -1.68 8.70 2.50
C SER A 26 -2.30 9.84 1.70
N PHE A 27 -1.51 10.59 0.91
CA PHE A 27 -2.08 11.63 0.04
C PHE A 27 -3.02 11.06 -1.02
N ILE A 28 -2.67 9.92 -1.64
CA ILE A 28 -3.55 9.23 -2.59
C ILE A 28 -4.83 8.78 -1.88
N LEU A 29 -4.74 8.19 -0.69
CA LEU A 29 -5.90 7.74 0.07
C LEU A 29 -6.84 8.90 0.40
N THR A 30 -6.30 10.02 0.87
CA THR A 30 -7.09 11.23 1.17
C THR A 30 -7.76 11.76 -0.08
N PHE A 31 -7.01 11.92 -1.18
CA PHE A 31 -7.56 12.41 -2.44
C PHE A 31 -8.67 11.48 -2.97
N PHE A 32 -8.40 10.18 -3.00
CA PHE A 32 -9.34 9.17 -3.45
C PHE A 32 -10.61 9.16 -2.59
N GLY A 33 -10.46 9.23 -1.26
CA GLY A 33 -11.58 9.32 -0.33
C GLY A 33 -12.45 10.55 -0.57
N VAL A 34 -11.84 11.74 -0.67
CA VAL A 34 -12.56 13.00 -0.94
C VAL A 34 -13.33 12.94 -2.25
N ILE A 35 -12.68 12.54 -3.35
CA ILE A 35 -13.34 12.46 -4.66
C ILE A 35 -14.46 11.42 -4.64
N THR A 36 -14.23 10.25 -4.05
CA THR A 36 -15.25 9.20 -3.95
C THR A 36 -16.48 9.67 -3.16
N THR A 37 -16.29 10.40 -2.06
CA THR A 37 -17.38 11.02 -1.31
C THR A 37 -18.15 12.03 -2.16
N ILE A 38 -17.45 12.91 -2.89
CA ILE A 38 -18.09 13.89 -3.79
C ILE A 38 -18.92 13.15 -4.85
N ILE A 39 -18.39 12.10 -5.46
CA ILE A 39 -19.11 11.29 -6.44
C ILE A 39 -20.40 10.74 -5.84
N PHE A 40 -20.34 10.04 -4.71
CA PHE A 40 -21.52 9.40 -4.11
C PHE A 40 -22.55 10.37 -3.53
N THR A 41 -22.15 11.59 -3.18
CA THR A 41 -23.08 12.65 -2.73
C THR A 41 -23.71 13.43 -3.88
N SER A 42 -23.21 13.28 -5.11
CA SER A 42 -23.73 13.95 -6.29
C SER A 42 -24.93 13.23 -6.92
N ASN A 43 -25.72 13.96 -7.71
CA ASN A 43 -26.81 13.39 -8.50
C ASN A 43 -26.31 12.28 -9.44
N ILE A 44 -25.13 12.48 -10.05
CA ILE A 44 -24.50 11.52 -10.95
C ILE A 44 -24.16 10.22 -10.21
N GLY A 45 -23.67 10.31 -8.97
CA GLY A 45 -23.40 9.13 -8.15
C GLY A 45 -24.67 8.37 -7.77
N ASN A 46 -25.76 9.08 -7.45
CA ASN A 46 -27.06 8.46 -7.20
C ASN A 46 -27.57 7.71 -8.45
N GLU A 47 -27.43 8.32 -9.63
CA GLU A 47 -27.75 7.70 -10.91
C GLU A 47 -26.89 6.48 -11.24
N MET A 48 -25.58 6.51 -10.90
CA MET A 48 -24.71 5.34 -11.00
C MET A 48 -25.25 4.20 -10.15
N ILE A 49 -25.61 4.46 -8.89
CA ILE A 49 -26.17 3.44 -8.00
C ILE A 49 -27.50 2.91 -8.56
N GLN A 50 -28.37 3.77 -9.07
CA GLN A 50 -29.63 3.35 -9.71
C GLN A 50 -29.41 2.47 -10.94
N SER A 51 -28.31 2.62 -11.67
CA SER A 51 -28.00 1.71 -12.78
C SER A 51 -27.82 0.24 -12.31
N LEU A 52 -27.55 0.01 -11.02
CA LEU A 52 -27.49 -1.33 -10.43
C LEU A 52 -28.87 -1.99 -10.26
N SER A 53 -29.95 -1.22 -10.17
CA SER A 53 -31.33 -1.76 -10.13
C SER A 53 -31.85 -2.11 -11.53
N PHE A 54 -30.98 -2.64 -12.40
CA PHE A 54 -31.31 -2.98 -13.78
C PHE A 54 -32.44 -4.01 -13.84
N SER A 55 -33.56 -3.65 -14.46
CA SER A 55 -34.68 -4.55 -14.75
C SER A 55 -34.56 -5.13 -16.15
N LYS A 56 -35.06 -6.35 -16.35
CA LYS A 56 -35.11 -6.99 -17.68
C LYS A 56 -35.88 -6.10 -18.66
N ALA A 57 -35.25 -5.76 -19.78
CA ALA A 57 -35.89 -4.99 -20.85
C ALA A 57 -36.98 -5.84 -21.54
N SER A 58 -38.10 -5.21 -21.91
CA SER A 58 -39.16 -5.83 -22.72
C SER A 58 -38.76 -5.91 -24.19
N ASP A 59 -38.06 -4.90 -24.68
CA ASP A 59 -37.64 -4.74 -26.07
C ASP A 59 -36.17 -4.26 -26.15
N ILE A 60 -35.49 -4.56 -27.25
CA ILE A 60 -34.11 -4.11 -27.48
C ILE A 60 -34.16 -2.75 -28.17
N ASP A 61 -34.16 -1.67 -27.38
CA ASP A 61 -34.04 -0.29 -27.86
C ASP A 61 -32.69 0.33 -27.45
N TRP A 62 -32.36 1.50 -28.02
CA TRP A 62 -31.13 2.22 -27.69
C TRP A 62 -31.03 2.58 -26.20
N THR A 63 -32.17 2.87 -25.56
CA THR A 63 -32.27 3.14 -24.12
C THR A 63 -31.84 1.93 -23.30
N SER A 64 -32.33 0.74 -23.65
CA SER A 64 -31.99 -0.52 -22.97
C SER A 64 -30.51 -0.86 -23.13
N ILE A 65 -29.93 -0.64 -24.32
CA ILE A 65 -28.50 -0.84 -24.56
C ILE A 65 -27.67 0.14 -23.71
N LYS A 66 -28.03 1.42 -23.70
CA LYS A 66 -27.36 2.45 -22.88
C LYS A 66 -27.43 2.12 -21.39
N ASN A 67 -28.58 1.70 -20.89
CA ASN A 67 -28.76 1.32 -19.49
C ASN A 67 -27.91 0.10 -19.12
N PHE A 68 -27.82 -0.90 -20.00
CA PHE A 68 -26.96 -2.06 -19.80
C PHE A 68 -25.46 -1.69 -19.78
N LEU A 69 -25.03 -0.79 -20.68
CA LEU A 69 -23.65 -0.27 -20.66
C LEU A 69 -23.35 0.50 -19.38
N CYS A 70 -24.28 1.37 -18.93
CA CYS A 70 -24.15 2.09 -17.67
C CYS A 70 -24.02 1.13 -16.48
N PHE A 71 -24.79 0.05 -16.45
CA PHE A 71 -24.69 -1.00 -15.44
C PHE A 71 -23.30 -1.65 -15.40
N ILE A 72 -22.76 -2.05 -16.57
CA ILE A 72 -21.41 -2.65 -16.66
C ILE A 72 -20.34 -1.67 -16.18
N ILE A 73 -20.42 -0.40 -16.60
CA ILE A 73 -19.47 0.64 -16.22
C ILE A 73 -19.53 0.88 -14.71
N THR A 74 -20.73 0.94 -14.13
CA THR A 74 -20.89 1.07 -12.68
C THR A 74 -20.26 -0.10 -11.92
N ILE A 75 -20.46 -1.34 -12.36
CA ILE A 75 -19.78 -2.51 -11.76
C ILE A 75 -18.26 -2.37 -11.87
N SER A 76 -17.75 -1.99 -13.04
CA SER A 76 -16.32 -1.77 -13.27
C SER A 76 -15.75 -0.68 -12.34
N PHE A 77 -16.52 0.38 -12.08
CA PHE A 77 -16.15 1.42 -11.14
C PHE A 77 -15.98 0.86 -9.73
N PHE A 78 -16.96 0.11 -9.21
CA PHE A 78 -16.87 -0.49 -7.86
C PHE A 78 -15.71 -1.48 -7.72
N ILE A 79 -15.49 -2.32 -8.74
CA ILE A 79 -14.37 -3.27 -8.76
C ILE A 79 -13.04 -2.52 -8.74
N SER A 80 -12.84 -1.57 -9.66
CA SER A 80 -11.60 -0.80 -9.73
C SER A 80 -11.35 0.04 -8.48
N ALA A 81 -12.40 0.63 -7.88
CA ALA A 81 -12.30 1.37 -6.63
C ALA A 81 -11.87 0.47 -5.47
N THR A 82 -12.43 -0.74 -5.37
CA THR A 82 -12.05 -1.73 -4.36
C THR A 82 -10.60 -2.18 -4.54
N ILE A 83 -10.18 -2.45 -5.78
CA ILE A 83 -8.78 -2.78 -6.08
C ILE A 83 -7.87 -1.62 -5.68
N THR A 84 -8.22 -0.38 -6.00
CA THR A 84 -7.45 0.82 -5.61
C THR A 84 -7.26 0.87 -4.10
N LEU A 85 -8.34 0.77 -3.32
CA LEU A 85 -8.26 0.77 -1.85
C LEU A 85 -7.41 -0.38 -1.31
N TYR A 86 -7.53 -1.58 -1.91
CA TYR A 86 -6.73 -2.73 -1.53
C TYR A 86 -5.22 -2.51 -1.79
N GLN A 87 -4.84 -1.93 -2.93
CA GLN A 87 -3.44 -1.61 -3.23
C GLN A 87 -2.88 -0.54 -2.29
N ILE A 88 -3.68 0.48 -1.95
CA ILE A 88 -3.30 1.49 -0.94
C ILE A 88 -3.08 0.82 0.42
N TYR A 89 -4.00 -0.03 0.85
CA TYR A 89 -3.88 -0.80 2.09
C TYR A 89 -2.60 -1.65 2.11
N LEU A 90 -2.30 -2.39 1.03
CA LEU A 90 -1.07 -3.16 0.93
C LEU A 90 0.19 -2.29 0.91
N THR A 91 0.10 -1.03 0.51
CA THR A 91 1.23 -0.09 0.64
C THR A 91 1.45 0.28 2.11
N LEU A 92 0.37 0.58 2.84
CA LEU A 92 0.42 1.07 4.22
C LEU A 92 0.64 -0.03 5.27
N ILE A 93 0.31 -1.29 4.96
CA ILE A 93 0.48 -2.39 5.92
C ILE A 93 1.95 -2.52 6.37
N GLY A 94 2.14 -2.64 7.69
CA GLY A 94 3.43 -2.90 8.30
C GLY A 94 3.87 -4.34 8.03
N ARG A 95 4.92 -4.53 7.23
CA ARG A 95 5.54 -5.84 6.99
C ARG A 95 6.64 -6.05 8.03
N ILE A 96 6.30 -6.70 9.14
CA ILE A 96 7.19 -6.85 10.31
C ILE A 96 7.82 -8.24 10.44
N ASP A 97 7.36 -9.23 9.68
CA ASP A 97 7.93 -10.56 9.72
C ASP A 97 9.29 -10.58 9.00
N THR A 98 10.38 -10.61 9.76
CA THR A 98 11.74 -10.64 9.22
C THR A 98 12.10 -12.01 8.65
N LYS A 99 11.39 -13.08 9.03
CA LYS A 99 11.72 -14.46 8.64
C LYS A 99 11.51 -14.71 7.15
N ILE A 100 10.58 -14.01 6.52
CA ILE A 100 10.34 -14.11 5.07
C ILE A 100 11.52 -13.62 4.24
N TYR A 101 12.43 -12.85 4.85
CA TYR A 101 13.64 -12.33 4.23
C TYR A 101 14.91 -13.09 4.66
N SER A 102 14.76 -14.19 5.40
CA SER A 102 15.89 -14.95 5.94
C SER A 102 16.81 -15.48 4.83
N GLN A 103 18.10 -15.22 4.99
CA GLN A 103 19.17 -15.68 4.10
C GLN A 103 20.38 -16.11 4.93
N GLU A 104 21.30 -16.86 4.32
CA GLU A 104 22.55 -17.23 4.98
C GLU A 104 23.28 -15.98 5.49
N LYS A 105 23.72 -16.01 6.76
CA LYS A 105 24.41 -14.91 7.49
C LYS A 105 23.57 -13.69 7.85
N LEU A 106 22.30 -13.64 7.46
CA LEU A 106 21.40 -12.56 7.86
C LEU A 106 20.99 -12.70 9.33
N ASN A 107 21.14 -11.63 10.11
CA ASN A 107 20.69 -11.61 11.50
C ASN A 107 19.18 -11.37 11.58
N ILE A 108 18.41 -12.42 11.91
CA ILE A 108 16.96 -12.34 12.13
C ILE A 108 16.59 -12.01 13.58
N ASN A 109 17.52 -12.10 14.54
CA ASN A 109 17.31 -11.79 15.96
C ASN A 109 17.98 -10.46 16.33
N SER A 110 17.56 -9.40 15.64
CA SER A 110 18.17 -8.07 15.73
C SER A 110 18.04 -7.44 17.13
N ASN A 111 19.07 -6.68 17.53
CA ASN A 111 19.06 -5.80 18.69
C ASN A 111 18.70 -4.35 18.34
N ILE A 112 18.40 -4.08 17.06
CA ILE A 112 18.02 -2.76 16.54
C ILE A 112 16.55 -2.74 16.12
N PHE A 113 16.04 -3.85 15.58
CA PHE A 113 14.65 -3.94 15.12
C PHE A 113 13.66 -4.00 16.28
N PHE A 114 12.73 -3.05 16.31
CA PHE A 114 11.73 -2.96 17.38
C PHE A 114 10.91 -4.26 17.56
N GLY A 115 10.63 -4.99 16.47
CA GLY A 115 9.84 -6.22 16.53
C GLY A 115 10.56 -7.32 17.31
N THR A 116 11.86 -7.53 17.05
CA THR A 116 12.66 -8.53 17.78
C THR A 116 12.96 -8.08 19.19
N ILE A 117 13.23 -6.79 19.42
CA ILE A 117 13.43 -6.24 20.79
C ILE A 117 12.18 -6.45 21.63
N SER A 118 10.99 -6.14 21.09
CA SER A 118 9.72 -6.27 21.83
C SER A 118 9.37 -7.72 22.20
N ALA A 119 9.95 -8.69 21.50
CA ALA A 119 9.77 -10.11 21.78
C ALA A 119 10.73 -10.66 22.85
N LYS A 120 11.75 -9.90 23.25
CA LYS A 120 12.74 -10.29 24.28
C LYS A 120 12.31 -9.79 25.66
N THR A 121 12.82 -10.42 26.71
CA THR A 121 12.79 -9.76 28.04
C THR A 121 13.83 -8.63 28.05
N PHE A 122 13.61 -7.60 28.88
CA PHE A 122 14.59 -6.53 29.03
C PHE A 122 15.97 -7.07 29.44
N LYS A 123 16.00 -8.06 30.34
CA LYS A 123 17.25 -8.69 30.80
C LYS A 123 18.01 -9.37 29.66
N ASP A 124 17.31 -10.12 28.81
CA ASP A 124 17.95 -10.81 27.68
C ASP A 124 18.46 -9.79 26.67
N TYR A 125 17.65 -8.78 26.36
CA TYR A 125 18.06 -7.68 25.48
C TYR A 125 19.30 -6.94 26.01
N GLU A 126 19.31 -6.58 27.29
CA GLU A 126 20.43 -5.88 27.94
C GLU A 126 21.73 -6.70 27.87
N ILE A 127 21.67 -8.00 28.15
CA ILE A 127 22.83 -8.89 28.07
C ILE A 127 23.33 -9.00 26.62
N GLU A 128 22.41 -9.24 25.67
CA GLU A 128 22.76 -9.40 24.27
C GLU A 128 23.35 -8.12 23.66
N THR A 129 22.76 -6.96 23.95
CA THR A 129 23.22 -5.68 23.39
C THR A 129 24.54 -5.22 24.01
N ASN A 130 24.75 -5.44 25.32
CA ASN A 130 26.01 -5.06 25.98
C ASN A 130 27.16 -6.02 25.64
N GLY A 131 26.85 -7.27 25.26
CA GLY A 131 27.81 -8.27 24.81
C GLY A 131 28.09 -8.25 23.30
N GLU A 132 27.46 -7.33 22.56
CA GLU A 132 27.61 -7.24 21.11
C GLU A 132 28.96 -6.60 20.72
N ASP A 133 29.71 -7.26 19.85
CA ASP A 133 30.94 -6.72 19.27
C ASP A 133 30.65 -5.91 18.00
N ASN A 134 31.63 -5.12 17.55
CA ASN A 134 31.50 -4.26 16.38
C ASN A 134 31.16 -5.03 15.08
N GLU A 135 31.56 -6.29 14.95
CA GLU A 135 31.28 -7.09 13.75
C GLU A 135 29.83 -7.57 13.74
N LYS A 136 29.34 -8.06 14.88
CA LYS A 136 27.94 -8.46 15.07
C LYS A 136 27.00 -7.26 14.91
N TYR A 137 27.34 -6.13 15.52
CA TYR A 137 26.55 -4.91 15.38
C TYR A 137 26.50 -4.43 13.92
N LEU A 138 27.64 -4.44 13.22
CA LEU A 138 27.68 -4.09 11.80
C LEU A 138 26.83 -5.07 10.96
N ASN A 139 26.87 -6.37 11.26
CA ASN A 139 26.05 -7.37 10.59
C ASN A 139 24.56 -7.15 10.84
N ASP A 140 24.17 -6.78 12.06
CA ASP A 140 22.78 -6.46 12.39
C ASP A 140 22.29 -5.24 11.60
N ILE A 141 23.05 -4.15 11.57
CA ILE A 141 22.71 -2.97 10.75
C ILE A 141 22.57 -3.35 9.28
N ASN A 142 23.52 -4.12 8.72
CA ASN A 142 23.45 -4.54 7.31
C ASN A 142 22.23 -5.45 7.04
N SER A 143 21.87 -6.31 7.99
CA SER A 143 20.67 -7.15 7.92
C SER A 143 19.41 -6.28 7.89
N GLN A 144 19.34 -5.26 8.74
CA GLN A 144 18.22 -4.30 8.75
C GLN A 144 18.15 -3.46 7.48
N ILE A 145 19.28 -3.02 6.92
CA ILE A 145 19.32 -2.32 5.62
C ILE A 145 18.71 -3.22 4.54
N PHE A 146 19.11 -4.49 4.49
CA PHE A 146 18.61 -5.42 3.48
C PHE A 146 17.11 -5.70 3.64
N ILE A 147 16.66 -6.01 4.86
CA ILE A 147 15.24 -6.24 5.16
C ILE A 147 14.41 -5.01 4.79
N ASN A 148 14.79 -3.83 5.28
CA ASN A 148 14.04 -2.60 5.05
C ASN A 148 14.06 -2.17 3.58
N SER A 149 15.13 -2.47 2.85
CA SER A 149 15.20 -2.25 1.40
C SER A 149 14.18 -3.11 0.64
N ASN A 150 14.00 -4.37 1.05
CA ASN A 150 12.98 -5.23 0.46
C ASN A 150 11.56 -4.77 0.81
N ILE A 151 11.34 -4.36 2.06
CA ILE A 151 10.05 -3.82 2.51
C ILE A 151 9.67 -2.58 1.69
N VAL A 152 10.60 -1.62 1.55
CA VAL A 152 10.30 -0.37 0.82
C VAL A 152 10.10 -0.62 -0.67
N ASN A 153 10.84 -1.56 -1.27
CA ASN A 153 10.62 -1.97 -2.65
C ASN A 153 9.20 -2.53 -2.86
N GLU A 154 8.76 -3.44 -1.98
CA GLU A 154 7.39 -3.95 -2.02
C GLU A 154 6.35 -2.84 -1.85
N LYS A 155 6.54 -1.93 -0.88
CA LYS A 155 5.66 -0.77 -0.69
C LYS A 155 5.53 0.05 -1.97
N PHE A 156 6.66 0.38 -2.64
CA PHE A 156 6.62 1.13 -3.90
C PHE A 156 5.94 0.38 -5.06
N LYS A 157 6.02 -0.96 -5.11
CA LYS A 157 5.26 -1.74 -6.09
C LYS A 157 3.74 -1.59 -5.91
N TYR A 158 3.26 -1.69 -4.67
CA TYR A 158 1.84 -1.50 -4.36
C TYR A 158 1.39 -0.05 -4.56
N TYR A 159 2.24 0.92 -4.21
CA TYR A 159 2.00 2.34 -4.45
C TYR A 159 1.84 2.66 -5.95
N ASN A 160 2.72 2.14 -6.80
CA ASN A 160 2.61 2.38 -8.24
C ASN A 160 1.34 1.74 -8.82
N LYS A 161 0.96 0.56 -8.32
CA LYS A 161 -0.31 -0.08 -8.68
C LYS A 161 -1.51 0.74 -8.20
N SER A 162 -1.50 1.27 -6.97
CA SER A 162 -2.61 2.07 -6.46
C SER A 162 -2.79 3.36 -7.28
N LEU A 163 -1.71 4.01 -7.69
CA LEU A 163 -1.76 5.14 -8.62
C LEU A 163 -2.44 4.75 -9.94
N LEU A 164 -1.98 3.68 -10.59
CA LEU A 164 -2.56 3.23 -11.86
C LEU A 164 -4.05 2.91 -11.72
N TRP A 165 -4.43 2.13 -10.70
CA TRP A 165 -5.82 1.75 -10.48
C TRP A 165 -6.69 2.96 -10.11
N SER A 166 -6.18 3.94 -9.37
CA SER A 166 -6.91 5.18 -9.09
C SER A 166 -7.22 5.97 -10.37
N LEU A 167 -6.27 6.05 -11.31
CA LEU A 167 -6.48 6.68 -12.61
C LEU A 167 -7.50 5.90 -13.44
N ILE A 168 -7.46 4.57 -13.42
CA ILE A 168 -8.47 3.72 -14.08
C ILE A 168 -9.85 3.98 -13.49
N THR A 169 -10.00 3.99 -12.16
CA THR A 169 -11.29 4.26 -11.50
C THR A 169 -11.86 5.60 -11.90
N PHE A 170 -11.06 6.66 -11.92
CA PHE A 170 -11.52 7.97 -12.39
C PHE A 170 -11.82 7.99 -13.88
N GLY A 171 -11.03 7.29 -14.71
CA GLY A 171 -11.32 7.13 -16.13
C GLY A 171 -12.66 6.44 -16.39
N VAL A 172 -12.95 5.35 -15.66
CA VAL A 172 -14.23 4.64 -15.73
C VAL A 172 -15.39 5.56 -15.31
N PHE A 173 -15.21 6.36 -14.26
CA PHE A 173 -16.20 7.36 -13.86
C PHE A 173 -16.44 8.43 -14.93
N LEU A 174 -15.39 8.95 -15.58
CA LEU A 174 -15.53 9.91 -16.68
C LEU A 174 -16.26 9.29 -17.88
N ILE A 175 -15.98 8.03 -18.21
CA ILE A 175 -16.70 7.30 -19.26
C ILE A 175 -18.19 7.17 -18.92
N TYR A 176 -18.52 6.91 -17.65
CA TYR A 176 -19.93 6.89 -17.20
C TYR A 176 -20.62 8.23 -17.50
N ILE A 177 -19.98 9.35 -17.12
CA ILE A 177 -20.51 10.71 -17.35
C ILE A 177 -20.73 10.97 -18.84
N LEU A 178 -19.81 10.56 -19.71
CA LEU A 178 -19.90 10.83 -21.16
C LEU A 178 -21.01 10.03 -21.85
N ILE A 179 -21.34 8.84 -21.33
CA ILE A 179 -22.38 7.98 -21.90
C ILE A 179 -23.77 8.37 -21.38
N LYS A 180 -23.83 8.85 -20.14
CA LYS A 180 -25.06 9.32 -19.50
C LYS A 180 -25.61 10.58 -20.16
#